data_AF-A0A9D6X0Y8-F1
#
_entry.id   AF-A0A9D6X0Y8-F1
#
_cell.length_a   1.000
_cell.length_b   1.000
_cell.length_c   1.000
_cell.angle_alpha   90.00
_cell.angle_beta   90.00
_cell.angle_gamma   90.00
#
_symmetry.space_group_name_H-M   'P 1'
#
loop_
_entity.id
_entity.type
_entity.pdbx_description
1 polymer ?
#
loop_
_entity_poly.entity_id
_entity_poly.type
_entity_poly.pdbx_seq_one_letter_code
_entity_poly.pdbx_strand_id
1 'polypeptide(L)'
;MNDDKSSASAGTSETTSEARSHGPRVRLDRRALLRAGAGATPVLLTLASSPVSAANSCVVASSFVSVATFKSRNPTVTTVNCATRTTEDWRNACMSNTQLTCAKPLVSSTFGSTSSSYNSKTLRQVLCDPAGISSSGELGVLQHLIALNLSVTQGFMRMSAGNVSPAYLGAVWCNYKNNGNQYRLPSSTVVWSSTQLISWLRYQLNYSMPL
;
A
#
# COMPACT_ATOMS: atom_id res chain seq x y z
N MET A 1 -59.74 8.78 36.37
CA MET A 1 -59.50 7.39 36.78
C MET A 1 -58.02 7.15 36.61
N ASN A 2 -57.38 6.91 37.75
CA ASN A 2 -55.95 6.79 37.96
C ASN A 2 -55.43 5.47 37.36
N ASP A 3 -54.16 5.40 37.00
CA ASP A 3 -53.16 4.64 37.79
C ASP A 3 -51.84 4.53 37.02
N ASP A 4 -50.88 5.35 37.43
CA ASP A 4 -49.44 5.10 37.33
C ASP A 4 -49.08 3.92 38.24
N LYS A 5 -48.23 3.01 37.76
CA LYS A 5 -47.55 2.05 38.63
C LYS A 5 -46.09 1.84 38.22
N SER A 6 -45.22 2.68 38.79
CA SER A 6 -43.83 2.32 39.08
C SER A 6 -43.76 1.17 40.08
N SER A 7 -42.74 0.32 39.96
CA SER A 7 -42.09 -0.31 41.12
C SER A 7 -40.67 -0.75 40.73
N ALA A 8 -39.69 -0.09 41.35
CA ALA A 8 -38.32 -0.56 41.51
C ALA A 8 -38.19 -1.27 42.87
N SER A 9 -37.29 -2.26 42.98
CA SER A 9 -36.63 -2.72 44.22
C SER A 9 -35.50 -3.67 43.78
N ALA A 10 -34.21 -3.44 43.99
CA ALA A 10 -33.42 -3.22 45.21
C ALA A 10 -33.36 -4.45 46.15
N GLY A 11 -32.25 -5.20 46.06
CA GLY A 11 -31.28 -5.48 47.15
C GLY A 11 -31.58 -6.52 48.24
N THR A 12 -30.76 -7.57 48.35
CA THR A 12 -30.25 -8.23 49.59
C THR A 12 -29.15 -9.24 49.16
N SER A 13 -27.84 -9.06 49.41
CA SER A 13 -27.00 -9.29 50.60
C SER A 13 -26.94 -10.74 51.16
N GLU A 14 -25.70 -11.28 51.19
CA GLU A 14 -25.08 -12.11 52.27
C GLU A 14 -25.47 -13.61 52.43
N THR A 15 -24.68 -14.60 52.87
CA THR A 15 -23.23 -14.89 53.12
C THR A 15 -23.11 -16.41 53.40
N THR A 16 -21.93 -17.03 53.18
CA THR A 16 -21.37 -18.28 53.81
C THR A 16 -22.06 -19.65 53.65
N SER A 17 -21.31 -20.66 53.15
CA SER A 17 -20.56 -21.62 54.01
C SER A 17 -19.97 -22.79 53.21
N GLU A 18 -18.80 -23.24 53.64
CA GLU A 18 -17.98 -24.35 53.14
C GLU A 18 -18.67 -25.72 53.18
N ALA A 19 -18.36 -26.56 52.17
CA ALA A 19 -18.24 -28.00 52.36
C ALA A 19 -16.99 -28.53 51.61
N ARG A 20 -16.02 -28.97 52.40
CA ARG A 20 -14.80 -29.68 51.98
C ARG A 20 -15.15 -30.98 51.26
N SER A 21 -14.50 -31.24 50.13
CA SER A 21 -14.19 -32.60 49.68
C SER A 21 -12.75 -32.66 49.17
N HIS A 22 -12.01 -33.65 49.67
CA HIS A 22 -10.58 -33.86 49.49
C HIS A 22 -10.25 -34.36 48.08
N GLY A 23 -9.47 -33.58 47.34
CA GLY A 23 -8.68 -34.02 46.19
C GLY A 23 -7.18 -33.99 46.51
N PRO A 24 -6.35 -34.87 45.92
CA PRO A 24 -4.95 -35.07 46.32
C PRO A 24 -4.11 -33.79 46.14
N ARG A 25 -3.43 -33.40 47.22
CA ARG A 25 -2.49 -32.27 47.25
C ARG A 25 -1.22 -32.64 46.48
N VAL A 26 -1.11 -32.20 45.23
CA VAL A 26 0.19 -32.14 44.54
C VAL A 26 1.01 -31.03 45.18
N ARG A 27 2.02 -31.40 45.97
CA ARG A 27 3.04 -30.46 46.45
C ARG A 27 3.87 -30.00 45.25
N LEU A 28 3.62 -28.78 44.78
CA LEU A 28 4.50 -28.08 43.87
C LEU A 28 5.77 -27.68 44.64
N ASP A 29 6.78 -28.54 44.52
CA ASP A 29 8.14 -28.25 44.95
C ASP A 29 8.71 -27.10 44.09
N ARG A 30 9.05 -25.98 44.73
CA ARG A 30 9.57 -24.77 44.05
C ARG A 30 10.90 -25.02 43.31
N ARG A 31 11.56 -26.18 43.49
CA ARG A 31 12.78 -26.56 42.77
C ARG A 31 12.56 -27.36 41.49
N ALA A 32 11.33 -27.76 41.14
CA ALA A 32 11.05 -28.53 39.93
C ALA A 32 10.71 -27.69 38.68
N LEU A 33 10.70 -26.35 38.78
CA LEU A 33 10.35 -25.43 37.70
C LEU A 33 11.56 -24.84 36.92
N LEU A 34 12.79 -25.31 37.18
CA LEU A 34 14.01 -24.76 36.56
C LEU A 34 14.74 -25.71 35.59
N ARG A 35 14.14 -26.84 35.21
CA ARG A 35 14.80 -27.80 34.29
C ARG A 35 13.94 -28.36 33.15
N ALA A 36 12.76 -27.80 32.90
CA ALA A 36 11.97 -28.16 31.73
C ALA A 36 11.47 -26.90 31.04
N GLY A 37 11.99 -26.63 29.84
CA GLY A 37 11.33 -25.70 28.91
C GLY A 37 12.09 -24.43 28.52
N ALA A 38 13.41 -24.47 28.37
CA ALA A 38 14.14 -23.46 27.58
C ALA A 38 13.98 -23.72 26.06
N GLY A 39 12.75 -23.90 25.60
CA GLY A 39 12.45 -24.20 24.20
C GLY A 39 10.96 -24.06 23.93
N ALA A 40 10.63 -23.13 23.05
CA ALA A 40 9.29 -22.78 22.57
C ALA A 40 8.43 -21.94 23.52
N THR A 41 8.63 -20.62 23.49
CA THR A 41 7.58 -19.62 23.17
C THR A 41 8.19 -18.22 23.26
N PRO A 42 8.44 -17.59 22.10
CA PRO A 42 7.67 -16.39 21.80
C PRO A 42 7.31 -16.38 20.31
N VAL A 43 6.15 -16.94 19.97
CA VAL A 43 5.55 -16.75 18.63
C VAL A 43 4.10 -16.31 18.81
N LEU A 44 3.86 -15.27 19.60
CA LEU A 44 2.58 -14.58 19.64
C LEU A 44 2.78 -13.10 20.04
N LEU A 45 3.58 -12.37 19.27
CA LEU A 45 3.59 -10.89 19.30
C LEU A 45 4.11 -10.31 17.98
N THR A 46 3.58 -10.84 16.87
CA THR A 46 3.79 -10.30 15.52
C THR A 46 2.44 -10.09 14.84
N LEU A 47 1.48 -9.49 15.56
CA LEU A 47 0.30 -8.91 14.93
C LEU A 47 0.39 -7.38 15.00
N ALA A 48 0.32 -6.78 13.81
CA ALA A 48 0.18 -5.36 13.55
C ALA A 48 1.42 -4.48 13.75
N SER A 49 2.52 -4.78 13.06
CA SER A 49 3.37 -3.69 12.56
C SER A 49 3.00 -3.41 11.11
N SER A 50 1.91 -2.66 10.90
CA SER A 50 1.78 -1.87 9.69
C SER A 50 3.06 -1.04 9.59
N PRO A 51 3.82 -1.04 8.47
CA PRO A 51 4.97 -0.17 8.35
C PRO A 51 4.51 1.26 8.66
N VAL A 52 5.06 1.84 9.73
CA VAL A 52 4.79 3.25 10.07
C VAL A 52 5.40 4.05 8.93
N SER A 53 4.53 4.57 8.06
CA SER A 53 4.90 5.48 6.98
C SER A 53 5.34 6.79 7.62
N ALA A 54 6.61 6.87 8.01
CA ALA A 54 7.25 8.13 8.32
C ALA A 54 7.55 8.82 6.99
N ALA A 55 6.54 9.53 6.47
CA ALA A 55 6.55 10.55 5.43
C ALA A 55 7.79 10.58 4.49
N ASN A 56 8.10 9.47 3.83
CA ASN A 56 9.16 9.26 2.80
C ASN A 56 10.20 8.17 3.10
N SER A 57 10.08 7.41 4.19
CA SER A 57 10.92 6.24 4.43
C SER A 57 10.11 5.08 5.00
N CYS A 58 10.11 3.93 4.33
CA CYS A 58 9.82 2.68 5.01
C CYS A 58 11.11 2.21 5.66
N VAL A 59 11.07 2.08 6.98
CA VAL A 59 11.98 1.18 7.65
C VAL A 59 11.42 -0.22 7.45
N VAL A 60 12.11 -1.05 6.68
CA VAL A 60 11.84 -2.49 6.70
C VAL A 60 12.21 -2.95 8.11
N ALA A 61 11.26 -3.52 8.85
CA ALA A 61 11.51 -4.10 10.16
C ALA A 61 12.37 -5.37 10.03
N SER A 62 13.63 -5.24 9.62
CA SER A 62 14.64 -6.27 9.74
C SER A 62 15.43 -6.07 11.03
N SER A 63 14.79 -6.35 12.16
CA SER A 63 15.50 -6.49 13.45
C SER A 63 14.70 -7.32 14.45
N PHE A 64 14.37 -8.55 14.10
CA PHE A 64 14.48 -9.64 15.08
C PHE A 64 15.60 -10.54 14.62
N VAL A 65 16.78 -10.26 15.15
CA VAL A 65 17.98 -11.08 14.99
C VAL A 65 17.73 -12.39 15.74
N SER A 66 17.22 -13.41 15.04
CA SER A 66 17.59 -14.77 15.41
C SER A 66 19.06 -14.92 15.05
N VAL A 67 19.89 -15.05 16.08
CA VAL A 67 21.33 -15.30 15.95
C VAL A 67 21.53 -16.49 15.02
N ALA A 68 22.31 -16.27 13.95
CA ALA A 68 22.73 -17.23 12.93
C ALA A 68 21.80 -17.49 11.73
N THR A 69 21.74 -16.54 10.79
CA THR A 69 21.71 -16.90 9.35
C THR A 69 22.32 -15.81 8.48
N PHE A 70 23.52 -16.12 7.99
CA PHE A 70 24.11 -15.79 6.68
C PHE A 70 24.07 -14.35 6.16
N LYS A 71 25.28 -13.77 6.04
CA LYS A 71 25.80 -12.98 4.90
C LYS A 71 24.75 -12.47 3.89
N SER A 72 23.83 -11.63 4.36
CA SER A 72 23.01 -10.81 3.46
C SER A 72 23.90 -9.66 3.00
N ARG A 73 24.11 -9.57 1.69
CA ARG A 73 24.93 -8.51 1.09
C ARG A 73 24.26 -7.18 1.42
N ASN A 74 24.90 -6.43 2.32
CA ASN A 74 24.62 -5.04 2.70
C ASN A 74 23.63 -4.82 3.88
N PRO A 75 24.07 -5.05 5.14
CA PRO A 75 23.31 -4.72 6.36
C PRO A 75 23.10 -3.21 6.60
N THR A 76 23.61 -2.35 5.71
CA THR A 76 23.66 -0.89 5.90
C THR A 76 22.42 -0.15 5.37
N VAL A 77 21.49 -0.83 4.67
CA VAL A 77 20.29 -0.17 4.12
C VAL A 77 19.14 -0.26 5.12
N THR A 78 19.14 0.63 6.11
CA THR A 78 18.08 0.74 7.14
C THR A 78 16.91 1.62 6.70
N THR A 79 17.01 2.31 5.56
CA THR A 79 15.96 3.18 5.02
C THR A 79 15.67 2.81 3.57
N VAL A 80 14.49 2.25 3.33
CA VAL A 80 13.94 2.13 1.98
C VAL A 80 13.10 3.37 1.74
N ASN A 81 13.46 4.17 0.74
CA ASN A 81 12.59 5.26 0.32
C ASN A 81 11.31 4.63 -0.26
N CYS A 82 10.21 4.79 0.48
CA CYS A 82 8.88 4.36 0.07
C CYS A 82 8.03 5.50 -0.46
N ALA A 83 8.61 6.70 -0.58
CA ALA A 83 7.93 7.81 -1.21
C ALA A 83 7.80 7.53 -2.70
N THR A 84 6.63 7.05 -3.11
CA THR A 84 6.15 7.30 -4.46
C THR A 84 5.87 8.79 -4.58
N ARG A 85 6.26 9.38 -5.71
CA ARG A 85 5.88 10.76 -6.04
C ARG A 85 4.51 10.74 -6.69
N THR A 86 3.61 11.57 -6.19
CA THR A 86 2.29 11.74 -6.79
C THR A 86 2.38 12.39 -8.17
N THR A 87 1.30 12.32 -8.93
CA THR A 87 1.19 13.02 -10.23
C THR A 87 1.35 14.53 -10.04
N GLU A 88 0.83 15.09 -8.93
CA GLU A 88 0.99 16.49 -8.52
C GLU A 88 2.47 16.82 -8.30
N ASP A 89 3.21 15.97 -7.59
CA ASP A 89 4.64 16.18 -7.35
C ASP A 89 5.44 16.17 -8.65
N TRP A 90 5.14 15.23 -9.55
CA TRP A 90 5.78 15.16 -10.86
C TRP A 90 5.44 16.35 -11.74
N ARG A 91 4.19 16.83 -11.71
CA ARG A 91 3.78 18.05 -12.40
C ARG A 91 4.55 19.25 -11.86
N ASN A 92 4.59 19.42 -10.54
CA ASN A 92 5.30 20.53 -9.90
C ASN A 92 6.80 20.49 -10.21
N ALA A 93 7.42 19.30 -10.21
CA ALA A 93 8.82 19.11 -10.61
C ALA A 93 9.05 19.42 -12.10
N CYS A 94 8.11 19.07 -12.97
CA CYS A 94 8.13 19.41 -14.39
C CYS A 94 8.02 20.92 -14.62
N MET A 95 7.17 21.61 -13.85
CA MET A 95 7.00 23.06 -13.92
C MET A 95 8.23 23.80 -13.40
N SER A 96 8.84 23.36 -12.29
CA SER A 96 10.00 24.00 -11.68
C SER A 96 11.30 23.74 -12.43
N ASN A 97 11.44 22.59 -13.10
CA ASN A 97 12.63 22.23 -13.86
C ASN A 97 12.29 21.98 -15.34
N THR A 98 12.62 22.95 -16.19
CA THR A 98 12.41 22.85 -17.64
C THR A 98 13.28 21.79 -18.32
N GLN A 99 14.37 21.38 -17.67
CA GLN A 99 15.39 20.48 -18.21
C GLN A 99 15.26 19.03 -17.73
N LEU A 100 14.14 18.66 -17.11
CA LEU A 100 13.92 17.30 -16.61
C LEU A 100 14.01 16.24 -17.73
N THR A 101 15.18 15.61 -17.88
CA THR A 101 15.49 14.73 -19.04
C THR A 101 14.58 13.52 -19.13
N CYS A 102 14.14 12.97 -17.99
CA CYS A 102 13.23 11.82 -17.95
C CYS A 102 11.82 12.12 -18.49
N ALA A 103 11.44 13.40 -18.63
CA ALA A 103 10.16 13.81 -19.22
C ALA A 103 10.27 14.27 -20.70
N LYS A 104 11.47 14.19 -21.31
CA LYS A 104 11.70 14.56 -22.72
C LYS A 104 11.23 13.54 -23.76
N PRO A 105 11.21 12.21 -23.50
CA PRO A 105 10.74 11.24 -24.50
C PRO A 105 9.30 11.49 -24.96
N LEU A 106 8.95 10.92 -26.11
CA LEU A 106 7.58 10.94 -26.62
C LEU A 106 6.72 9.90 -25.88
N VAL A 107 5.41 10.15 -25.83
CA VAL A 107 4.45 9.16 -25.31
C VAL A 107 4.54 7.87 -26.12
N SER A 108 4.58 7.96 -27.45
CA SER A 108 4.68 6.81 -28.36
C SER A 108 5.94 5.97 -28.14
N SER A 109 7.10 6.59 -27.88
CA SER A 109 8.35 5.86 -27.61
C SER A 109 8.35 5.18 -26.24
N THR A 110 7.56 5.68 -25.29
CA THR A 110 7.55 5.19 -23.91
C THR A 110 6.49 4.12 -23.66
N PHE A 111 5.28 4.32 -24.19
CA PHE A 111 4.12 3.45 -23.96
C PHE A 111 3.66 2.70 -25.21
N GLY A 112 4.31 2.93 -26.35
CA GLY A 112 3.89 2.39 -27.64
C GLY A 112 2.95 3.33 -28.41
N SER A 113 2.92 3.14 -29.73
CA SER A 113 2.07 3.91 -30.64
C SER A 113 0.63 3.39 -30.61
N THR A 114 -0.33 4.29 -30.42
CA THR A 114 -1.77 3.98 -30.38
C THR A 114 -2.57 4.90 -31.33
N SER A 115 -3.90 4.93 -31.28
CA SER A 115 -4.73 5.94 -31.96
C SER A 115 -4.84 7.28 -31.20
N SER A 116 -4.08 7.46 -30.12
CA SER A 116 -4.08 8.66 -29.29
C SER A 116 -3.57 9.92 -30.00
N SER A 117 -4.22 11.06 -29.75
CA SER A 117 -3.72 12.38 -30.17
C SER A 117 -2.49 12.83 -29.38
N TYR A 118 -2.14 12.14 -28.28
CA TYR A 118 -1.01 12.47 -27.42
C TYR A 118 0.29 11.77 -27.82
N ASN A 119 0.29 10.87 -28.82
CA ASN A 119 1.47 10.09 -29.22
C ASN A 119 2.67 10.95 -29.65
N SER A 120 2.41 12.09 -30.30
CA SER A 120 3.42 13.05 -30.75
C SER A 120 3.80 14.07 -29.67
N LYS A 121 3.12 14.05 -28.52
CA LYS A 121 3.47 14.90 -27.39
C LYS A 121 4.58 14.26 -26.56
N THR A 122 5.41 15.12 -25.98
CA THR A 122 6.40 14.70 -24.97
C THR A 122 5.71 14.40 -23.65
N LEU A 123 6.31 13.54 -22.82
CA LEU A 123 5.77 13.23 -21.49
C LEU A 123 5.55 14.51 -20.66
N ARG A 124 6.48 15.48 -20.80
CA ARG A 124 6.39 16.81 -20.20
C ARG A 124 5.11 17.55 -20.62
N GLN A 125 4.80 17.61 -21.91
CA GLN A 125 3.63 18.33 -22.43
C GLN A 125 2.32 17.74 -21.90
N VAL A 126 2.27 16.44 -21.62
CA VAL A 126 1.08 15.77 -21.09
C VAL A 126 0.95 15.97 -19.57
N LEU A 127 2.07 15.87 -18.83
CA LEU A 127 2.11 16.12 -17.38
C LEU A 127 1.82 17.58 -17.02
N CYS A 128 2.43 18.51 -17.75
CA CYS A 128 2.34 19.95 -17.54
C CYS A 128 1.25 20.59 -18.43
N ASP A 129 0.19 19.84 -18.73
CA ASP A 129 -0.96 20.37 -19.49
C ASP A 129 -1.64 21.51 -18.70
N PRO A 130 -1.98 22.65 -19.34
CA PRO A 130 -2.58 23.80 -18.66
C PRO A 130 -3.95 23.50 -18.04
N ALA A 131 -4.64 22.45 -18.49
CA ALA A 131 -5.90 22.02 -17.88
C ALA A 131 -5.74 21.37 -16.49
N GLY A 132 -4.49 21.15 -16.04
CA GLY A 132 -4.20 20.53 -14.76
C GLY A 132 -4.23 19.00 -14.79
N ILE A 133 -4.36 18.39 -13.60
CA ILE A 133 -4.41 16.93 -13.47
C ILE A 133 -5.85 16.47 -13.60
N SER A 134 -6.14 15.74 -14.68
CA SER A 134 -7.47 15.19 -14.91
C SER A 134 -7.68 13.91 -14.10
N SER A 135 -8.85 13.79 -13.47
CA SER A 135 -9.29 12.58 -12.78
C SER A 135 -10.07 11.61 -13.69
N SER A 136 -10.25 11.96 -14.96
CA SER A 136 -10.99 11.16 -15.94
C SER A 136 -10.45 11.32 -17.36
N GLY A 137 -10.99 10.53 -18.28
CA GLY A 137 -10.65 10.58 -19.69
C GLY A 137 -9.22 10.13 -20.01
N GLU A 138 -8.86 10.31 -21.28
CA GLU A 138 -7.58 9.88 -21.83
C GLU A 138 -6.38 10.63 -21.22
N LEU A 139 -6.50 11.95 -21.08
CA LEU A 139 -5.46 12.79 -20.50
C LEU A 139 -5.14 12.38 -19.05
N GLY A 140 -6.18 12.13 -18.25
CA GLY A 140 -6.00 11.73 -16.86
C GLY A 140 -5.29 10.39 -16.73
N VAL A 141 -5.69 9.40 -17.52
CA VAL A 141 -5.03 8.08 -17.54
C VAL A 141 -3.54 8.23 -17.90
N LEU A 142 -3.23 8.99 -18.95
CA LEU A 142 -1.84 9.24 -19.36
C LEU A 142 -1.03 9.93 -18.27
N GLN A 143 -1.55 11.00 -17.67
CA GLN A 143 -0.83 11.74 -16.62
C GLN A 143 -0.41 10.82 -15.46
N HIS A 144 -1.32 9.96 -15.01
CA HIS A 144 -1.04 9.01 -13.92
C HIS A 144 -0.11 7.88 -14.36
N LEU A 145 -0.24 7.35 -15.59
CA LEU A 145 0.69 6.36 -16.15
C LEU A 145 2.11 6.92 -16.27
N ILE A 146 2.25 8.18 -16.70
CA ILE A 146 3.54 8.86 -16.81
C ILE A 146 4.15 9.04 -15.43
N ALA A 147 3.38 9.54 -14.45
CA ALA A 147 3.86 9.69 -13.07
C ALA A 147 4.35 8.36 -12.48
N LEU A 148 3.63 7.27 -12.75
CA LEU A 148 4.02 5.93 -12.31
C LEU A 148 5.29 5.45 -13.02
N ASN A 149 5.39 5.63 -14.33
CA ASN A 149 6.60 5.28 -15.09
C ASN A 149 7.83 6.07 -14.64
N LEU A 150 7.68 7.37 -14.37
CA LEU A 150 8.75 8.21 -13.84
C LEU A 150 9.17 7.76 -12.43
N SER A 151 8.20 7.39 -11.58
CA SER A 151 8.50 6.87 -10.24
C SER A 151 9.27 5.55 -10.30
N VAL A 152 8.95 4.67 -11.26
CA VAL A 152 9.68 3.41 -11.49
C VAL A 152 11.08 3.68 -12.05
N THR A 153 11.20 4.47 -13.12
CA THR A 153 12.50 4.70 -13.80
C THR A 153 13.48 5.53 -12.98
N GLN A 154 12.99 6.41 -12.10
CA GLN A 154 13.83 7.22 -11.21
C GLN A 154 14.12 6.53 -9.87
N GLY A 155 13.62 5.30 -9.66
CA GLY A 155 13.92 4.50 -8.46
C GLY A 155 13.18 4.94 -7.19
N PHE A 156 12.11 5.73 -7.32
CA PHE A 156 11.20 6.05 -6.22
C PHE A 156 10.33 4.85 -5.83
N MET A 157 10.12 3.90 -6.74
CA MET A 157 9.54 2.59 -6.45
C MET A 157 10.63 1.51 -6.48
N ARG A 158 11.13 1.11 -5.31
CA ARG A 158 12.13 0.01 -5.18
C ARG A 158 11.50 -1.38 -5.17
N MET A 159 10.25 -1.49 -4.77
CA MET A 159 9.46 -2.71 -4.87
C MET A 159 8.26 -2.36 -5.73
N SER A 160 8.33 -2.70 -7.01
CA SER A 160 7.15 -2.64 -7.86
C SER A 160 6.16 -3.67 -7.33
N ALA A 161 5.25 -3.25 -6.46
CA ALA A 161 4.20 -4.11 -5.94
C ALA A 161 3.41 -4.65 -7.16
N GLY A 162 3.64 -5.91 -7.53
CA GLY A 162 2.93 -6.56 -8.63
C GLY A 162 3.53 -6.43 -10.03
N ASN A 163 4.86 -6.38 -10.21
CA ASN A 163 5.51 -6.43 -11.54
C ASN A 163 5.16 -5.24 -12.47
N VAL A 164 4.86 -4.06 -11.92
CA VAL A 164 4.72 -2.81 -12.68
C VAL A 164 6.08 -2.42 -13.25
N SER A 165 6.29 -2.72 -14.53
CA SER A 165 7.45 -2.32 -15.34
C SER A 165 7.03 -1.31 -16.40
N PRO A 166 7.97 -0.54 -17.00
CA PRO A 166 7.63 0.35 -18.12
C PRO A 166 6.93 -0.37 -19.28
N ALA A 167 7.36 -1.60 -19.60
CA ALA A 167 6.73 -2.43 -20.61
C ALA A 167 5.28 -2.81 -20.25
N TYR A 168 5.04 -3.15 -18.97
CA TYR A 168 3.69 -3.43 -18.48
C TYR A 168 2.78 -2.20 -18.57
N LEU A 169 3.28 -1.02 -18.20
CA LEU A 169 2.53 0.24 -18.32
C LEU A 169 2.20 0.56 -19.78
N GLY A 170 3.12 0.28 -20.72
CA GLY A 170 2.84 0.37 -22.16
C GLY A 170 1.73 -0.60 -22.60
N ALA A 171 1.73 -1.84 -22.11
CA ALA A 171 0.65 -2.79 -22.38
C ALA A 171 -0.71 -2.33 -21.83
N VAL A 172 -0.73 -1.75 -20.63
CA VAL A 172 -1.94 -1.15 -20.03
C VAL A 172 -2.47 -0.02 -20.91
N TRP A 173 -1.59 0.88 -21.37
CA TRP A 173 -1.96 1.99 -22.26
C TRP A 173 -2.53 1.51 -23.59
N CYS A 174 -1.86 0.57 -24.26
CA CYS A 174 -2.31 -0.01 -25.51
C CYS A 174 -3.66 -0.72 -25.35
N ASN A 175 -3.83 -1.49 -24.26
CA ASN A 175 -5.11 -2.14 -23.95
C ASN A 175 -6.23 -1.09 -23.79
N TYR A 176 -6.00 -0.04 -23.01
CA TYR A 176 -6.97 1.04 -22.81
C TYR A 176 -7.38 1.72 -24.12
N LYS A 177 -6.42 2.06 -24.99
CA LYS A 177 -6.71 2.73 -26.26
C LYS A 177 -7.37 1.83 -27.29
N ASN A 178 -6.91 0.59 -27.43
CA ASN A 178 -7.44 -0.35 -28.42
C ASN A 178 -8.88 -0.79 -28.12
N ASN A 179 -9.32 -0.66 -26.86
CA ASN A 179 -10.67 -0.99 -26.43
C ASN A 179 -11.58 0.24 -26.30
N GLY A 180 -11.29 1.33 -27.01
CA GLY A 180 -12.16 2.51 -27.05
C GLY A 180 -12.14 3.33 -25.76
N ASN A 181 -10.95 3.53 -25.16
CA ASN A 181 -10.75 4.23 -23.88
C ASN A 181 -11.34 3.49 -22.67
N GLN A 182 -11.24 2.17 -22.69
CA GLN A 182 -11.64 1.29 -21.60
C GLN A 182 -10.56 0.25 -21.36
N TYR A 183 -10.18 0.00 -20.12
CA TYR A 183 -9.20 -1.03 -19.82
C TYR A 183 -9.91 -2.37 -19.58
N ARG A 184 -9.51 -3.41 -20.30
CA ARG A 184 -10.03 -4.77 -20.11
C ARG A 184 -9.01 -5.59 -19.36
N LEU A 185 -9.40 -6.09 -18.19
CA LEU A 185 -8.52 -6.95 -17.40
C LEU A 185 -8.25 -8.24 -18.19
N PRO A 186 -6.97 -8.62 -18.40
CA PRO A 186 -6.63 -9.88 -19.02
C PRO A 186 -7.33 -11.04 -18.31
N SER A 187 -7.90 -11.96 -19.08
CA SER A 187 -8.57 -13.16 -18.55
C SER A 187 -9.85 -12.91 -17.74
N SER A 188 -10.45 -11.72 -17.82
CA SER A 188 -11.76 -11.43 -17.21
C SER A 188 -12.69 -10.71 -18.18
N THR A 189 -13.99 -10.75 -17.90
CA THR A 189 -15.00 -9.93 -18.60
C THR A 189 -15.12 -8.52 -18.00
N VAL A 190 -14.32 -8.21 -16.97
CA VAL A 190 -14.36 -6.94 -16.26
C VAL A 190 -13.71 -5.85 -17.11
N VAL A 191 -14.45 -4.77 -17.28
CA VAL A 191 -14.01 -3.57 -18.00
C VAL A 191 -13.94 -2.42 -17.01
N TRP A 192 -12.80 -1.74 -16.99
CA TRP A 192 -12.58 -0.55 -16.18
C TRP A 192 -12.75 0.72 -17.01
N SER A 193 -13.55 1.63 -16.48
CA SER A 193 -13.63 3.01 -16.98
C SER A 193 -12.31 3.76 -16.74
N SER A 194 -12.13 4.92 -17.38
CA SER A 194 -10.96 5.78 -17.14
C SER A 194 -10.81 6.15 -15.65
N THR A 195 -11.91 6.42 -14.95
CA THR A 195 -11.89 6.77 -13.51
C THR A 195 -11.47 5.61 -12.63
N GLN A 196 -11.93 4.39 -12.94
CA GLN A 196 -11.53 3.17 -12.22
C GLN A 196 -10.04 2.87 -12.46
N LEU A 197 -9.58 2.98 -13.70
CA LEU A 197 -8.17 2.80 -14.03
C LEU A 197 -7.29 3.84 -13.34
N ILE A 198 -7.69 5.12 -13.33
CA ILE A 198 -6.97 6.18 -12.60
C ILE A 198 -6.94 5.89 -11.10
N SER A 199 -8.04 5.41 -10.52
CA SER A 199 -8.09 5.05 -9.10
C SER A 199 -7.10 3.94 -8.77
N TRP A 200 -7.03 2.91 -9.62
CA TRP A 200 -6.02 1.86 -9.51
C TRP A 200 -4.58 2.41 -9.66
N LEU A 201 -4.32 3.32 -10.61
CA LEU A 201 -3.01 3.96 -10.76
C LEU A 201 -2.62 4.82 -9.55
N ARG A 202 -3.57 5.55 -8.98
CA ARG A 202 -3.39 6.33 -7.75
C ARG A 202 -3.07 5.43 -6.56
N TYR A 203 -3.74 4.29 -6.46
CA TYR A 203 -3.42 3.27 -5.46
C TYR A 203 -1.97 2.79 -5.60
N GLN A 204 -1.50 2.51 -6.83
CA GLN A 204 -0.09 2.13 -7.06
C GLN A 204 0.91 3.23 -6.70
N LEU A 205 0.52 4.49 -6.87
CA LEU A 205 1.29 5.67 -6.48
C LEU A 205 1.19 6.01 -4.98
N ASN A 206 0.58 5.13 -4.16
CA ASN A 206 0.29 5.34 -2.74
C ASN A 206 -0.42 6.67 -2.43
N TYR A 207 -1.36 7.09 -3.27
CA TYR A 207 -2.26 8.18 -2.89
C TYR A 207 -2.98 7.77 -1.60
N SER A 208 -3.03 8.66 -0.61
CA SER A 208 -3.95 8.49 0.52
C SER A 208 -5.37 8.49 -0.06
N MET A 209 -6.01 7.32 -0.12
CA MET A 209 -7.41 7.28 -0.52
C MET A 209 -8.20 7.98 0.58
N PRO A 210 -9.02 8.99 0.25
CA PRO A 210 -9.96 9.51 1.22
C PRO A 210 -10.87 8.36 1.66
N LEU A 211 -10.94 8.13 2.97
CA LEU A 211 -11.85 7.18 3.61
C LEU A 211 -13.30 7.62 3.39
#